data_AF-A0A915M166-F1
#
_entry.id   AF-A0A915M166-F1
#
_cell.length_a   1.000
_cell.length_b   1.000
_cell.length_c   1.000
_cell.angle_alpha   90.00
_cell.angle_beta   90.00
_cell.angle_gamma   90.00
#
_symmetry.space_group_name_H-M   'P 1'
#
loop_
_entity.id
_entity.type
_entity.pdbx_description
1 polymer ?
#
loop_
_entity_poly.entity_id
_entity_poly.type
_entity_poly.pdbx_seq_one_letter_code
_entity_poly.pdbx_strand_id
1 'polypeptide(L)'
;MIEFNIRQTSNLDTGTILLDKWSNPQYFYRSNMYTFSVKNPDEVTKGSIPNVTKLGPYVFDQTQKRRIHSRGNGSVIYETFQYYKFNPAIAALLVQTPFLEVEVGELIFDGYADPFIDQVCSLPFVNFVCEQILELPDRIGLFYKKNGTSTGVFEVEDGHKDNGESLGRIITWNNGTSLVNY
;
A
#
# COMPACT_ATOMS: atom_id res chain seq x y z
N MET A 1 -10.03 -1.08 -42.49
CA MET A 1 -10.20 -2.29 -41.64
C MET A 1 -9.11 -2.38 -40.55
N ILE A 2 -7.86 -1.99 -40.82
CA ILE A 2 -6.76 -2.03 -39.83
C ILE A 2 -6.90 -0.95 -38.74
N GLU A 3 -7.21 0.31 -39.09
CA GLU A 3 -7.38 1.40 -38.10
C GLU A 3 -8.53 1.17 -37.10
N PHE A 4 -9.63 0.54 -37.55
CA PHE A 4 -10.77 0.22 -36.69
C PHE A 4 -10.38 -0.81 -35.60
N ASN A 5 -9.54 -1.78 -35.96
CA ASN A 5 -9.02 -2.78 -35.02
C ASN A 5 -8.04 -2.15 -33.99
N ILE A 6 -7.21 -1.20 -34.43
CA ILE A 6 -6.31 -0.45 -33.54
C ILE A 6 -7.13 0.33 -32.51
N ARG A 7 -8.19 1.05 -32.95
CA ARG A 7 -9.08 1.81 -32.04
C ARG A 7 -9.81 0.97 -31.00
N GLN A 8 -10.09 -0.30 -31.28
CA GLN A 8 -10.70 -1.23 -30.30
C GLN A 8 -9.71 -1.75 -29.25
N THR A 9 -8.40 -1.48 -29.44
CA THR A 9 -7.32 -2.04 -28.61
C THR A 9 -6.43 -0.99 -27.97
N SER A 10 -6.56 0.30 -28.30
CA SER A 10 -5.62 1.36 -27.90
C SER A 10 -6.15 2.41 -26.90
N ASN A 11 -7.40 2.33 -26.46
CA ASN A 11 -7.99 3.30 -25.52
C ASN A 11 -8.80 2.63 -24.40
N LEU A 12 -9.10 3.42 -23.35
CA LEU A 12 -9.90 2.99 -22.19
C LEU A 12 -11.41 3.22 -22.38
N ASP A 13 -11.94 2.94 -23.58
CA ASP A 13 -13.37 3.15 -23.89
C ASP A 13 -14.24 1.89 -23.66
N THR A 14 -15.56 2.09 -23.65
CA THR A 14 -16.56 1.06 -23.37
C THR A 14 -16.51 -0.07 -24.39
N GLY A 15 -16.40 -1.30 -23.90
CA GLY A 15 -16.35 -2.50 -24.75
C GLY A 15 -14.98 -2.83 -25.31
N THR A 16 -13.92 -2.05 -25.00
CA THR A 16 -12.56 -2.42 -25.42
C THR A 16 -11.96 -3.51 -24.53
N ILE A 17 -11.16 -4.38 -25.15
CA ILE A 17 -10.41 -5.43 -24.44
C ILE A 17 -9.37 -4.80 -23.50
N LEU A 18 -8.82 -3.66 -23.90
CA LEU A 18 -7.84 -2.93 -23.09
C LEU A 18 -8.45 -2.46 -21.78
N LEU A 19 -9.68 -1.92 -21.81
CA LEU A 19 -10.36 -1.47 -20.61
C LEU A 19 -10.64 -2.63 -19.64
N ASP A 20 -11.10 -3.78 -20.13
CA ASP A 20 -11.36 -4.96 -19.31
C ASP A 20 -10.09 -5.41 -18.58
N LYS A 21 -8.99 -5.62 -19.33
CA LYS A 21 -7.70 -6.03 -18.77
C LYS A 21 -7.07 -4.99 -17.85
N TRP A 22 -7.25 -3.70 -18.15
CA TRP A 22 -6.76 -2.61 -17.33
C TRP A 22 -7.56 -2.51 -16.03
N SER A 23 -8.88 -2.71 -16.05
CA SER A 23 -9.71 -2.64 -14.85
C SER A 23 -9.55 -3.86 -13.93
N ASN A 24 -9.33 -5.03 -14.50
CA ASN A 24 -9.16 -6.30 -13.79
C ASN A 24 -7.96 -7.09 -14.33
N PRO A 25 -6.73 -6.67 -13.99
CA PRO A 25 -5.52 -7.36 -14.46
C PRO A 25 -5.46 -8.78 -13.89
N GLN A 26 -5.29 -9.76 -14.79
CA GLN A 26 -5.20 -11.19 -14.42
C GLN A 26 -3.81 -11.63 -13.96
N TYR A 27 -2.88 -10.70 -13.82
CA TYR A 27 -1.55 -10.95 -13.28
C TYR A 27 -1.46 -10.42 -11.85
N PHE A 28 -0.64 -11.08 -11.05
CA PHE A 28 -0.27 -10.62 -9.71
C PHE A 28 1.17 -10.10 -9.73
N TYR A 29 1.48 -9.19 -8.82
CA TYR A 29 2.84 -8.75 -8.57
C TYR A 29 3.40 -9.55 -7.41
N ARG A 30 4.67 -9.93 -7.51
CA ARG A 30 5.39 -10.54 -6.39
C ARG A 30 6.30 -9.50 -5.76
N SER A 31 6.06 -9.19 -4.49
CA SER A 31 6.93 -8.30 -3.72
C SER A 31 7.77 -9.10 -2.74
N ASN A 32 9.08 -8.94 -2.86
CA ASN A 32 10.07 -9.52 -1.98
C ASN A 32 10.49 -8.49 -0.94
N MET A 33 10.06 -8.67 0.31
CA MET A 33 10.41 -7.79 1.41
C MET A 33 11.59 -8.37 2.19
N TYR A 34 12.54 -7.50 2.56
CA TYR A 34 13.68 -7.87 3.39
C TYR A 34 13.65 -7.03 4.66
N THR A 35 13.89 -7.67 5.80
CA THR A 35 13.99 -6.99 7.10
C THR A 35 15.41 -7.12 7.64
N PHE A 36 15.79 -6.25 8.58
CA PHE A 36 17.09 -6.28 9.23
C PHE A 36 16.89 -6.47 10.73
N SER A 37 17.34 -7.60 11.26
CA SER A 37 17.32 -7.91 12.68
C SER A 37 18.60 -7.39 13.34
N VAL A 38 18.47 -6.57 14.39
CA VAL A 38 19.60 -6.03 15.16
C VAL A 38 20.10 -7.10 16.14
N LYS A 39 21.41 -7.36 16.17
CA LYS A 39 22.06 -8.38 16.99
C LYS A 39 22.65 -7.87 18.30
N ASN A 40 22.90 -6.56 18.40
CA ASN A 40 23.44 -5.93 19.61
C ASN A 40 22.53 -4.79 20.14
N PRO A 41 21.24 -5.04 20.37
CA PRO A 41 20.28 -4.00 20.76
C PRO A 41 20.71 -3.21 22.02
N ASP A 42 21.23 -3.89 23.04
CA ASP A 42 21.67 -3.28 24.30
C ASP A 42 22.91 -2.36 24.17
N GLU A 43 23.72 -2.57 23.14
CA GLU A 43 24.89 -1.74 22.87
C GLU A 43 24.51 -0.51 22.04
N VAL A 44 23.59 -0.70 21.09
CA VAL A 44 23.07 0.37 20.23
C VAL A 44 22.36 1.43 21.07
N THR A 45 21.59 1.01 22.07
CA THR A 45 20.94 1.94 23.02
C THR A 45 21.94 2.77 23.82
N LYS A 46 23.19 2.32 23.94
CA LYS A 46 24.30 3.03 24.58
C LYS A 46 25.18 3.81 23.58
N GLY A 47 24.76 3.90 22.31
CA GLY A 47 25.45 4.67 21.26
C GLY A 47 26.43 3.87 20.40
N SER A 48 26.47 2.53 20.52
CA SER A 48 27.32 1.69 19.67
C SER A 48 26.73 1.51 18.27
N ILE A 49 27.57 1.13 17.30
CA ILE A 49 27.14 0.89 15.91
C ILE A 49 26.27 -0.37 15.84
N PRO A 50 25.11 -0.35 15.16
CA PRO A 50 24.26 -1.53 15.00
C PRO A 50 24.90 -2.63 14.16
N ASN A 51 24.95 -3.84 14.71
CA ASN A 51 25.24 -5.07 13.99
C ASN A 51 23.90 -5.70 13.55
N VAL A 52 23.70 -5.89 12.26
CA VAL A 52 22.41 -6.34 11.69
C VAL A 52 22.55 -7.60 10.85
N THR A 53 21.50 -8.43 10.87
CA THR A 53 21.35 -9.59 9.97
C THR A 53 20.15 -9.36 9.06
N LYS A 54 20.37 -9.47 7.74
CA LYS A 54 19.32 -9.41 6.74
C LYS A 54 18.47 -10.69 6.76
N LEU A 55 17.16 -10.54 6.80
CA LEU A 55 16.16 -11.62 6.77
C LEU A 55 15.26 -11.47 5.53
N GLY A 56 14.71 -12.61 5.06
CA GLY A 56 13.86 -12.68 3.89
C GLY A 56 14.51 -13.40 2.69
N PRO A 57 13.86 -13.36 1.51
CA PRO A 57 12.69 -12.55 1.19
C PRO A 57 11.39 -13.09 1.83
N TYR A 58 10.62 -12.19 2.43
CA TYR A 58 9.22 -12.43 2.74
C TYR A 58 8.40 -12.08 1.51
N VAL A 59 7.75 -13.10 0.94
CA VAL A 59 7.11 -13.00 -0.37
C VAL A 59 5.62 -12.72 -0.19
N PHE A 60 5.16 -11.63 -0.78
CA PHE A 60 3.75 -11.27 -0.84
C PHE A 60 3.30 -11.26 -2.29
N ASP A 61 2.21 -11.97 -2.56
CA ASP A 61 1.50 -11.83 -3.82
C ASP A 61 0.52 -10.66 -3.69
N GLN A 62 0.62 -9.71 -4.60
CA GLN A 62 -0.18 -8.50 -4.64
C GLN A 62 -1.09 -8.52 -5.86
N THR A 63 -2.35 -8.18 -5.67
CA THR A 63 -3.30 -8.00 -6.78
C THR A 63 -3.89 -6.61 -6.71
N GLN A 64 -4.27 -6.08 -7.87
CA GLN A 64 -4.89 -4.77 -7.97
C GLN A 64 -6.18 -4.87 -8.78
N LYS A 65 -7.18 -4.09 -8.40
CA LYS A 65 -8.41 -3.91 -9.18
C LYS A 65 -8.74 -2.44 -9.27
N ARG A 66 -9.25 -1.99 -10.41
CA ARG A 66 -9.67 -0.61 -10.62
C ARG A 66 -11.20 -0.55 -10.67
N ARG A 67 -11.79 0.26 -9.81
CA ARG A 67 -13.21 0.57 -9.85
C ARG A 67 -13.37 1.88 -10.62
N ILE A 68 -14.07 1.85 -11.75
CA ILE A 68 -14.35 3.06 -12.53
C ILE A 68 -15.57 3.77 -11.97
N HIS A 69 -15.46 5.08 -11.77
CA HIS A 69 -16.54 5.96 -11.32
C HIS A 69 -17.25 6.66 -12.46
N SER A 70 -16.48 7.25 -13.39
CA SER A 70 -17.03 7.94 -14.55
C SER A 70 -16.06 7.89 -15.73
N ARG A 71 -16.62 8.17 -16.91
CA ARG A 71 -15.92 8.13 -18.18
C ARG A 71 -16.56 9.10 -19.16
N GLY A 72 -15.74 9.77 -19.95
CA GLY A 72 -16.21 10.68 -21.00
C GLY A 72 -15.25 11.83 -21.23
N ASN A 73 -15.47 12.59 -22.31
CA ASN A 73 -14.67 13.77 -22.67
C ASN A 73 -13.15 13.55 -22.81
N GLY A 74 -12.69 12.30 -23.00
CA GLY A 74 -11.27 11.96 -23.12
C GLY A 74 -10.59 11.55 -21.80
N SER A 75 -11.35 11.36 -20.72
CA SER A 75 -10.80 10.91 -19.43
C SER A 75 -11.61 9.79 -18.77
N VAL A 76 -10.93 9.06 -17.89
CA VAL A 76 -11.49 8.01 -17.03
C VAL A 76 -11.19 8.37 -15.57
N ILE A 77 -12.23 8.37 -14.73
CA ILE A 77 -12.10 8.56 -13.28
C ILE A 77 -12.26 7.21 -12.57
N TYR A 78 -11.31 6.82 -11.74
CA TYR A 78 -11.29 5.51 -11.09
C TYR A 78 -10.57 5.51 -9.73
N GLU A 79 -10.80 4.45 -8.96
CA GLU A 79 -10.05 4.11 -7.74
C GLU A 79 -9.30 2.81 -7.92
N THR A 80 -8.09 2.71 -7.35
CA THR A 80 -7.32 1.46 -7.33
C THR A 80 -7.37 0.82 -5.96
N PHE A 81 -7.82 -0.43 -5.90
CA PHE A 81 -7.81 -1.27 -4.71
C PHE A 81 -6.65 -2.24 -4.78
N GLN A 82 -5.82 -2.26 -3.74
CA GLN A 82 -4.67 -3.17 -3.64
C GLN A 82 -4.93 -4.24 -2.58
N TYR A 83 -4.65 -5.49 -2.92
CA TYR A 83 -4.80 -6.64 -2.03
C TYR A 83 -3.47 -7.35 -1.88
N TYR A 84 -3.14 -7.73 -0.65
CA TYR A 84 -1.88 -8.35 -0.29
C TYR A 84 -2.16 -9.70 0.34
N LYS A 85 -1.48 -10.74 -0.13
CA LYS A 85 -1.53 -12.09 0.45
C LYS A 85 -0.13 -12.54 0.81
N PHE A 86 0.11 -12.73 2.10
CA PHE A 86 1.34 -13.33 2.59
C PHE A 86 1.38 -14.83 2.26
N ASN A 87 2.56 -15.35 1.95
CA ASN A 87 2.81 -16.78 1.75
C ASN A 87 3.72 -17.32 2.87
N PRO A 88 3.15 -17.84 3.98
CA PRO A 88 3.90 -18.14 5.20
C PRO A 88 4.50 -19.56 5.21
N ALA A 89 5.78 -19.66 5.52
CA ALA A 89 6.37 -20.81 6.21
C ALA A 89 7.08 -20.34 7.50
N ILE A 90 6.35 -20.52 8.62
CA ILE A 90 6.71 -20.58 10.06
C ILE A 90 7.20 -19.30 10.77
N ALA A 91 6.56 -19.01 11.90
CA ALA A 91 6.79 -17.93 12.88
C ALA A 91 7.13 -18.49 14.29
N ALA A 92 7.77 -17.68 15.16
CA ALA A 92 7.78 -17.82 16.63
C ALA A 92 8.31 -16.54 17.35
N LEU A 93 7.89 -16.39 18.63
CA LEU A 93 7.72 -15.18 19.47
C LEU A 93 8.91 -14.62 20.31
N LEU A 94 8.82 -13.28 20.52
CA LEU A 94 9.01 -12.34 21.67
C LEU A 94 10.16 -12.41 22.72
N VAL A 95 10.78 -11.23 22.99
CA VAL A 95 10.90 -10.50 24.31
C VAL A 95 11.09 -8.96 24.13
N GLN A 96 10.58 -8.13 25.06
CA GLN A 96 10.61 -6.64 25.06
C GLN A 96 11.99 -5.98 25.31
N THR A 97 12.41 -5.11 24.38
CA THR A 97 13.48 -4.10 24.50
C THR A 97 13.09 -2.88 23.63
N PRO A 98 13.84 -1.75 23.58
CA PRO A 98 13.66 -0.69 22.56
C PRO A 98 13.65 -1.19 21.10
N PHE A 99 14.06 -2.44 20.89
CA PHE A 99 13.78 -3.21 19.69
C PHE A 99 12.68 -4.24 20.00
N LEU A 100 11.61 -4.22 19.23
CA LEU A 100 10.50 -5.17 19.34
C LEU A 100 10.72 -6.34 18.39
N GLU A 101 10.53 -7.56 18.90
CA GLU A 101 10.42 -8.75 18.07
C GLU A 101 8.95 -8.91 17.65
N VAL A 102 8.67 -8.73 16.36
CA VAL A 102 7.32 -8.80 15.80
C VAL A 102 7.30 -9.73 14.59
N GLU A 103 6.17 -10.38 14.34
CA GLU A 103 6.02 -11.16 13.10
C GLU A 103 6.04 -10.23 11.88
N VAL A 104 6.52 -10.74 10.75
CA VAL A 104 6.61 -9.92 9.54
C VAL A 104 5.23 -9.54 9.00
N GLY A 105 4.22 -10.40 9.17
CA GLY A 105 2.82 -10.05 8.84
C GLY A 105 2.35 -8.84 9.64
N GLU A 106 2.61 -8.83 10.95
CA GLU A 106 2.27 -7.73 11.86
C GLU A 106 3.03 -6.44 11.57
N LEU A 107 4.34 -6.51 11.33
CA LEU A 107 5.13 -5.32 10.99
C LEU A 107 4.66 -4.66 9.69
N ILE A 108 4.30 -5.48 8.68
CA ILE A 108 4.04 -4.97 7.34
C ILE A 108 2.56 -4.63 7.13
N PHE A 109 1.62 -5.55 7.40
CA PHE A 109 0.21 -5.36 6.98
C PHE A 109 -0.82 -5.48 8.11
N ASP A 110 -0.64 -6.40 9.05
CA ASP A 110 -1.65 -6.68 10.09
C ASP A 110 -1.59 -5.66 11.24
N GLY A 111 -0.42 -5.04 11.43
CA GLY A 111 -0.14 -4.14 12.55
C GLY A 111 0.10 -4.92 13.85
N TYR A 112 1.16 -4.59 14.59
CA TYR A 112 1.36 -5.10 15.95
C TYR A 112 0.75 -4.16 16.99
N ALA A 113 0.26 -4.72 18.08
CA ALA A 113 -0.11 -3.94 19.27
C ALA A 113 1.18 -3.56 19.98
N ASP A 114 1.43 -2.26 20.15
CA ASP A 114 2.63 -1.78 20.82
C ASP A 114 2.44 -1.92 22.34
N PRO A 115 3.20 -2.78 23.03
CA PRO A 115 2.99 -3.03 24.45
C PRO A 115 3.18 -1.79 25.33
N PHE A 116 4.00 -0.84 24.88
CA PHE A 116 4.24 0.41 25.60
C PHE A 116 3.06 1.37 25.42
N ILE A 117 2.55 1.54 24.19
CA ILE A 117 1.34 2.33 23.94
C ILE A 117 0.15 1.75 24.70
N ASP A 118 -0.07 0.43 24.64
CA ASP A 118 -1.14 -0.24 25.40
C ASP A 118 -1.03 0.04 26.90
N GLN A 119 0.18 -0.08 27.47
CA GLN A 119 0.40 0.18 28.88
C GLN A 119 0.19 1.65 29.26
N VAL A 120 0.72 2.59 28.46
CA VAL A 120 0.59 4.03 28.72
C VAL A 120 -0.86 4.47 28.60
N CYS A 121 -1.58 4.02 27.56
CA CYS A 121 -2.97 4.39 27.34
C CYS A 121 -3.93 3.71 28.33
N SER A 122 -3.55 2.58 28.95
CA SER A 122 -4.33 1.96 30.04
C SER A 122 -4.33 2.79 31.35
N LEU A 123 -3.45 3.79 31.48
CA LEU A 123 -3.39 4.63 32.68
C LEU A 123 -4.58 5.62 32.71
N PRO A 124 -5.36 5.71 33.82
CA PRO A 124 -6.59 6.51 33.89
C PRO A 124 -6.45 8.00 33.55
N PHE A 125 -5.24 8.55 33.69
CA PHE A 125 -4.95 9.97 33.42
C PHE A 125 -4.35 10.23 32.03
N VAL A 126 -4.03 9.18 31.26
CA VAL A 126 -3.40 9.28 29.93
C VAL A 126 -4.32 8.79 28.81
N ASN A 127 -5.36 8.00 29.12
CA ASN A 127 -6.30 7.51 28.10
C ASN A 127 -6.89 8.64 27.23
N PHE A 128 -7.21 9.79 27.87
CA PHE A 128 -7.69 10.98 27.16
C PHE A 128 -6.68 11.51 26.12
N VAL A 129 -5.38 11.45 26.41
CA VAL A 129 -4.33 11.92 25.49
C VAL A 129 -4.20 11.00 24.27
N CYS A 130 -4.28 9.69 24.49
CA CYS A 130 -4.17 8.71 23.40
C CYS A 130 -5.35 8.79 22.43
N GLU A 131 -6.58 8.86 22.94
CA GLU A 131 -7.79 8.85 22.11
C GLU A 131 -8.08 10.21 21.45
N GLN A 132 -7.85 11.32 22.15
CA GLN A 132 -8.34 12.65 21.72
C GLN A 132 -7.25 13.61 21.22
N ILE A 133 -5.99 13.41 21.61
CA ILE A 133 -4.91 14.37 21.29
C ILE A 133 -3.94 13.79 20.25
N LEU A 134 -3.60 12.50 20.36
CA LEU A 134 -2.58 11.89 19.51
C LEU A 134 -3.14 11.07 18.35
N GLU A 135 -4.47 10.84 18.30
CA GLU A 135 -5.16 10.01 17.28
C GLU A 135 -4.37 8.73 16.96
N LEU A 136 -3.78 8.09 17.98
CA LEU A 136 -2.86 6.98 17.75
C LEU A 136 -3.64 5.81 17.18
N PRO A 137 -3.14 5.18 16.10
CA PRO A 137 -3.76 3.96 15.61
C PRO A 137 -3.59 2.85 16.64
N ASP A 138 -4.63 2.04 16.82
CA ASP A 138 -4.65 0.90 17.77
C ASP A 138 -3.52 -0.13 17.52
N ARG A 139 -2.92 -0.10 16.33
CA ARG A 139 -1.79 -0.94 15.93
C ARG A 139 -0.85 -0.17 15.04
N ILE A 140 0.44 -0.51 15.12
CA ILE A 140 1.49 0.11 14.33
C ILE A 140 1.94 -0.89 13.26
N GLY A 141 2.03 -0.43 12.01
CA GLY A 141 2.54 -1.23 10.91
C GLY A 141 2.81 -0.36 9.67
N LEU A 142 3.76 -0.79 8.83
CA LEU A 142 4.23 0.00 7.68
C LEU A 142 3.13 0.26 6.65
N PHE A 143 2.28 -0.75 6.41
CA PHE A 143 1.13 -0.72 5.52
C PHE A 143 -0.14 -1.15 6.27
N TYR A 144 -0.22 -0.85 7.57
CA TYR A 144 -1.38 -1.15 8.39
C TYR A 144 -2.66 -0.58 7.77
N LYS A 145 -3.74 -1.39 7.79
CA LYS A 145 -5.03 -1.09 7.16
C LYS A 145 -4.98 -0.80 5.66
N LYS A 146 -3.89 -1.08 4.93
CA LYS A 146 -3.83 -0.86 3.47
C LYS A 146 -4.44 -2.00 2.65
N ASN A 147 -4.57 -3.19 3.21
CA ASN A 147 -5.11 -4.34 2.49
C ASN A 147 -6.59 -4.15 2.12
N GLY A 148 -6.90 -4.24 0.82
CA GLY A 148 -8.26 -4.04 0.30
C GLY A 148 -8.74 -2.59 0.33
N THR A 149 -7.84 -1.62 0.48
CA THR A 149 -8.19 -0.19 0.49
C THR A 149 -7.87 0.51 -0.82
N SER A 150 -8.52 1.65 -1.04
CA SER A 150 -8.28 2.52 -2.18
C SER A 150 -7.01 3.35 -1.98
N THR A 151 -6.20 3.51 -3.03
CA THR A 151 -5.05 4.42 -3.04
C THR A 151 -5.42 5.88 -3.38
N GLY A 152 -6.72 6.16 -3.50
CA GLY A 152 -7.25 7.47 -3.90
C GLY A 152 -7.91 7.44 -5.28
N VAL A 153 -8.57 8.54 -5.60
CA VAL A 153 -9.27 8.73 -6.88
C VAL A 153 -8.30 9.32 -7.89
N PHE A 154 -8.16 8.66 -9.03
CA PHE A 154 -7.37 9.13 -10.15
C PHE A 154 -8.29 9.55 -11.28
N GLU A 155 -7.94 10.65 -11.94
CA GLU A 155 -8.42 10.96 -13.28
C GLU A 155 -7.25 10.81 -14.26
N VAL A 156 -7.44 10.01 -15.31
CA VAL A 156 -6.42 9.78 -16.34
C VAL A 156 -6.98 10.00 -17.74
N GLU A 157 -6.11 10.34 -18.68
CA GLU A 157 -6.48 10.39 -20.10
C GLU A 157 -6.74 8.98 -20.66
N ASP A 158 -7.81 8.88 -21.47
CA ASP A 158 -8.29 7.61 -22.02
C ASP A 158 -7.61 7.21 -23.35
N GLY A 159 -6.78 8.10 -23.93
CA GLY A 159 -6.07 7.88 -25.19
C GLY A 159 -6.95 7.96 -26.45
N HIS A 160 -8.21 8.37 -26.34
CA HIS A 160 -9.13 8.38 -27.49
C HIS A 160 -8.78 9.47 -28.52
N LYS A 161 -8.27 10.62 -28.04
CA LYS A 161 -8.07 11.83 -28.87
C LYS A 161 -6.82 11.80 -29.76
N ASP A 162 -5.86 10.94 -29.44
CA ASP A 162 -4.52 10.92 -30.05
C ASP A 162 -4.04 9.50 -30.35
N ASN A 163 -4.98 8.56 -30.55
CA ASN A 163 -4.69 7.14 -30.81
C ASN A 163 -3.85 6.44 -29.71
N GLY A 164 -3.88 6.94 -28.48
CA GLY A 164 -3.29 6.30 -27.31
C GLY A 164 -1.99 6.91 -26.84
N GLU A 165 -1.53 8.03 -27.42
CA GLU A 165 -0.30 8.72 -26.99
C GLU A 165 -0.41 9.26 -25.55
N SER A 166 -1.58 9.78 -25.18
CA SER A 166 -1.89 10.26 -23.82
C SER A 166 -2.31 9.18 -22.84
N LEU A 167 -2.49 7.93 -23.29
CA LEU A 167 -3.14 6.87 -22.54
C LEU A 167 -2.52 6.69 -21.15
N GLY A 168 -3.34 6.85 -20.11
CA GLY A 168 -2.92 6.64 -18.72
C GLY A 168 -2.14 7.80 -18.09
N ARG A 169 -1.98 8.93 -18.79
CA ARG A 169 -1.43 10.16 -18.19
C ARG A 169 -2.35 10.65 -17.08
N ILE A 170 -1.79 10.88 -15.89
CA ILE A 170 -2.55 11.36 -14.72
C ILE A 170 -2.89 12.84 -14.91
N ILE A 171 -4.18 13.16 -14.82
CA ILE A 171 -4.72 14.53 -14.80
C ILE A 171 -4.83 15.02 -13.36
N THR A 172 -5.47 14.22 -12.50
CA THR A 172 -5.61 14.53 -11.07
C THR A 172 -5.45 13.29 -10.18
N TRP A 173 -5.03 13.51 -8.94
CA TRP A 173 -5.12 12.56 -7.83
C TRP A 173 -5.82 13.24 -6.65
N ASN A 174 -6.90 12.63 -6.15
CA ASN A 174 -7.77 13.19 -5.11
C ASN A 174 -8.18 14.65 -5.40
N ASN A 175 -8.59 14.92 -6.65
CA ASN A 175 -8.96 16.24 -7.18
C ASN A 175 -7.82 17.29 -7.20
N GLY A 176 -6.59 16.93 -6.82
CA GLY A 176 -5.40 17.77 -6.92
C GLY A 176 -4.60 17.49 -8.19
N THR A 177 -4.05 18.54 -8.81
CA THR A 177 -3.10 18.44 -9.93
C THR A 177 -1.63 18.42 -9.48
N SER A 178 -1.39 18.74 -8.21
CA SER A 178 -0.09 18.66 -7.55
C SER A 178 -0.24 18.02 -6.17
N LEU A 179 0.84 17.45 -5.67
CA LEU A 179 0.89 17.02 -4.27
C LEU A 179 0.83 18.27 -3.37
N VAL A 180 0.03 18.22 -2.32
CA VAL A 180 0.04 19.26 -1.29
C VAL A 180 1.37 19.14 -0.56
N ASN A 181 2.19 20.20 -0.62
CA ASN A 181 3.41 20.28 0.18
C ASN A 181 2.99 20.59 1.62
N TYR A 182 3.37 19.73 2.56
CA TYR A 182 3.29 19.98 4.00
C TYR A 182 4.53 20.73 4.48
#